data_AF-A0ABD5SE29-F1
#
_entry.id   AF-A0ABD5SE29-F1
#
_cell.length_a   1.000
_cell.length_b   1.000
_cell.length_c   1.000
_cell.angle_alpha   90.00
_cell.angle_beta   90.00
_cell.angle_gamma   90.00
#
_symmetry.space_group_name_H-M   'P 1'
#
loop_
_entity.id
_entity.type
_entity.pdbx_description
1 polymer ?
#
loop_
_entity_poly.entity_id
_entity_poly.type
_entity_poly.pdbx_seq_one_letter_code
_entity_poly.pdbx_strand_id
1 'polypeptide(L)' 'MSQREVVVLSGVRTAIGTFGGSLKDIAPTDLAGQVVAEAVKRAGVKPEAIGHCVIGNVTHS' A
#
# COMPACT_ATOMS: atom_id res chain seq x y z
N MET A 1 16.63 -26.95 -9.69
CA MET A 1 15.41 -26.12 -9.56
C MET A 1 15.73 -24.78 -10.17
N SER A 2 14.91 -24.27 -11.09
CA SER A 2 15.04 -22.89 -11.58
C SER A 2 14.90 -21.94 -10.40
N GLN A 3 15.77 -20.93 -10.28
CA GLN A 3 15.65 -19.93 -9.23
C GLN A 3 14.29 -19.24 -9.36
N ARG A 4 13.56 -19.11 -8.25
CA ARG A 4 12.29 -18.39 -8.23
C ARG A 4 12.59 -16.90 -8.33
N GLU A 5 12.25 -16.31 -9.46
CA GLU A 5 12.41 -14.87 -9.67
C GLU A 5 11.30 -14.10 -8.94
N VAL A 6 11.68 -12.99 -8.30
CA VAL A 6 10.78 -12.09 -7.60
C VAL A 6 10.90 -10.73 -8.27
N VAL A 7 9.77 -10.17 -8.70
CA VAL A 7 9.70 -8.91 -9.43
C VAL A 7 8.74 -7.94 -8.77
N VAL A 8 9.01 -6.64 -8.91
CA VAL A 8 8.13 -5.55 -8.43
C VAL A 8 7.27 -5.08 -9.59
N LEU A 9 5.96 -5.29 -9.50
CA LEU A 9 5.01 -4.90 -10.56
C LEU A 9 4.59 -3.44 -10.48
N SER A 10 4.55 -2.86 -9.27
CA SER A 10 4.16 -1.46 -9.06
C SER A 10 4.67 -0.92 -7.73
N GLY A 11 4.75 0.40 -7.62
CA GLY A 11 5.08 1.12 -6.38
C GLY A 11 4.40 2.49 -6.37
N VAL A 12 3.69 2.79 -5.30
CA VAL A 12 2.93 4.05 -5.13
C VAL A 12 2.98 4.50 -3.67
N ARG A 13 2.64 5.78 -3.45
CA ARG A 13 2.51 6.39 -2.12
C ARG A 13 1.44 7.47 -2.15
N THR A 14 0.93 7.82 -0.98
CA THR A 14 0.16 9.07 -0.80
C THR A 14 1.08 10.29 -0.87
N ALA A 15 0.48 11.48 -0.84
CA ALA A 15 1.20 12.67 -0.39
C ALA A 15 1.73 12.48 1.05
N ILE A 16 2.80 13.20 1.40
CA ILE A 16 3.32 13.25 2.77
C ILE A 16 2.79 14.52 3.41
N GLY A 17 1.99 14.37 4.46
CA GLY A 17 1.45 15.49 5.23
C GLY A 17 2.44 16.01 6.26
N THR A 18 2.31 17.29 6.63
CA THR A 18 2.94 17.84 7.84
C THR A 18 2.11 17.50 9.07
N PHE A 19 2.72 17.56 10.25
CA PHE A 19 2.00 17.37 11.52
C PHE A 19 0.84 18.40 11.64
N GLY A 20 -0.37 17.92 11.91
CA GLY A 20 -1.58 18.76 11.96
C GLY A 20 -2.01 19.35 10.60
N GLY A 21 -1.45 18.84 9.49
CA GLY A 21 -1.69 19.34 8.14
C GLY A 21 -2.87 18.68 7.41
N SER A 22 -2.76 18.62 6.08
CA SER A 22 -3.86 18.24 5.18
C SER A 22 -4.38 16.81 5.31
N LEU A 23 -3.60 15.90 5.91
CA LEU A 23 -3.97 14.49 6.06
C LEU A 23 -4.38 14.12 7.50
N LYS A 24 -4.44 15.08 8.43
CA LYS A 24 -4.63 14.83 9.86
C LYS A 24 -5.95 14.11 10.20
N ASP A 25 -6.99 14.34 9.40
CA ASP A 25 -8.34 13.84 9.64
C ASP A 25 -8.63 12.50 8.94
N ILE A 26 -7.62 11.92 8.28
CA ILE A 26 -7.75 10.65 7.56
C ILE A 26 -7.12 9.54 8.40
N ALA A 27 -7.87 8.46 8.63
CA ALA A 27 -7.37 7.33 9.39
C ALA A 27 -6.16 6.68 8.67
N PRO A 28 -5.13 6.22 9.41
CA PRO A 28 -3.98 5.55 8.80
C PRO A 28 -4.36 4.33 7.94
N THR A 29 -5.40 3.59 8.35
CA THR A 29 -5.94 2.44 7.61
C THR A 29 -6.53 2.83 6.27
N ASP A 30 -7.17 4.00 6.18
CA ASP A 30 -7.75 4.49 4.92
C ASP A 30 -6.66 4.91 3.94
N LEU A 31 -5.61 5.59 4.44
CA LEU A 31 -4.42 5.90 3.63
C LEU A 31 -3.73 4.63 3.12
N ALA A 32 -3.55 3.64 3.99
CA ALA A 32 -2.97 2.35 3.60
C ALA A 32 -3.85 1.64 2.55
N GLY A 33 -5.17 1.61 2.74
CA GLY A 33 -6.12 1.02 1.82
C GLY A 33 -6.08 1.67 0.43
N GLN A 34 -6.02 3.00 0.35
CA GLN A 34 -5.89 3.73 -0.91
C GLN A 34 -4.60 3.38 -1.65
N VAL A 35 -3.47 3.31 -0.93
CA VAL A 35 -2.17 2.93 -1.50
C VAL A 35 -2.18 1.50 -2.04
N VAL A 36 -2.73 0.54 -1.28
CA VAL A 36 -2.83 -0.85 -1.71
C VAL A 36 -3.70 -0.99 -2.96
N ALA A 37 -4.88 -0.36 -2.96
CA ALA A 37 -5.80 -0.41 -4.10
C ALA A 37 -5.16 0.14 -5.38
N GLU A 38 -4.47 1.28 -5.29
CA GLU A 38 -3.80 1.90 -6.44
C GLU A 38 -2.57 1.07 -6.89
N ALA A 39 -1.82 0.47 -5.97
CA ALA A 39 -0.71 -0.42 -6.30
C ALA A 39 -1.19 -1.65 -7.10
N VAL A 40 -2.24 -2.31 -6.63
CA VAL A 40 -2.86 -3.48 -7.30
C VAL A 40 -3.37 -3.09 -8.68
N LYS A 41 -4.05 -1.94 -8.79
CA LYS A 41 -4.55 -1.41 -10.07
C LYS A 41 -3.41 -1.17 -11.06
N ARG A 42 -2.31 -0.51 -10.65
CA ARG A 42 -1.16 -0.25 -11.53
C ARG A 42 -0.37 -1.49 -11.90
N ALA A 43 -0.35 -2.50 -11.02
CA ALA A 43 0.23 -3.80 -11.31
C ALA A 43 -0.57 -4.59 -12.36
N GLY A 44 -1.81 -4.18 -12.68
CA GLY A 44 -2.67 -4.85 -13.66
C GLY A 44 -3.15 -6.23 -13.20
N VAL A 45 -3.11 -6.51 -11.90
CA VAL A 45 -3.52 -7.79 -11.32
C VAL A 45 -4.91 -7.69 -10.72
N LYS A 46 -5.62 -8.83 -10.67
CA LYS A 46 -6.92 -8.94 -10.00
C LYS A 46 -6.71 -8.92 -8.47
N PRO A 47 -7.51 -8.18 -7.69
CA PRO A 47 -7.39 -8.17 -6.23
C PRO A 47 -7.44 -9.56 -5.58
N GLU A 48 -8.23 -10.48 -6.15
CA GLU A 48 -8.40 -11.85 -5.65
C GLU A 48 -7.13 -12.70 -5.80
N ALA A 49 -6.16 -12.26 -6.61
CA ALA A 49 -4.88 -12.94 -6.77
C ALA A 49 -3.87 -12.60 -5.65
N ILE A 50 -4.18 -11.62 -4.80
CA ILE A 50 -3.31 -11.23 -3.68
C ILE A 50 -3.50 -12.21 -2.52
N GLY A 51 -2.48 -13.03 -2.27
CA GLY A 51 -2.51 -14.01 -1.17
C GLY A 51 -2.10 -13.45 0.20
N HIS A 52 -1.28 -12.40 0.22
CA HIS A 52 -0.75 -11.81 1.45
C HIS A 52 -0.60 -10.30 1.32
N CYS A 53 -0.86 -9.58 2.41
CA CYS A 53 -0.64 -8.15 2.55
C CYS A 53 0.11 -7.90 3.87
N VAL A 54 1.19 -7.12 3.81
CA VAL A 54 2.01 -6.77 4.98
C VAL A 54 2.08 -5.25 5.03
N ILE A 55 1.61 -4.67 6.14
CA ILE A 55 1.57 -3.21 6.35
C ILE A 55 2.36 -2.88 7.61
N GLY A 56 3.33 -1.99 7.49
CA GLY A 56 4.08 -1.45 8.62
C GLY A 56 3.38 -0.25 9.23
N ASN A 57 3.23 -0.23 10.55
CA ASN A 57 2.72 0.91 11.31
C ASN A 57 3.40 0.96 12.69
N VAL A 58 3.76 2.15 13.17
CA VAL A 58 4.54 2.32 14.42
C VAL A 58 3.64 2.55 15.63
N THR A 59 2.57 3.32 15.49
CA THR A 59 1.64 3.66 16.57
C THR A 59 0.26 3.09 16.27
N HIS A 60 -0.20 2.14 17.07
CA HIS A 60 -1.56 1.60 17.01
C HIS A 60 -2.33 2.09 18.23
N SER A 61 -3.41 2.82 18.01
CA SER A 61 -4.29 3.38 19.04
C SER A 61 -5.72 2.95 18.77
#